data_AF-A0A2E8RBQ1-F1
#
_entry.id   AF-A0A2E8RBQ1-F1
#
_cell.length_a   1.000
_cell.length_b   1.000
_cell.length_c   1.000
_cell.angle_alpha   90.00
_cell.angle_beta   90.00
_cell.angle_gamma   90.00
#
_symmetry.space_group_name_H-M   'P 1'
#
loop_
_entity.id
_entity.type
_entity.pdbx_description
1 polymer ?
#
loop_
_entity_poly.entity_id
_entity_poly.type
_entity_poly.pdbx_seq_one_letter_code
_entity_poly.pdbx_strand_id
1 'polypeptide(L)'
;MQLNEILKELNSIIDSGRKVPGFNGKMMIDSEKLSEIFIELSNSADAGLNEAQLIITQKESILEQAQLEANRIKDQAENSALEIQETANLTRNERLSDSNIIKEAEETAEKIVQKSHEDAQNI
;
A
#
# COMPACT_ATOMS: atom_id res chain seq x y z
N MET A 1 -17.30 -1.26 -31.71
CA MET A 1 -16.13 -1.93 -32.32
C MET A 1 -14.89 -1.52 -31.56
N GLN A 2 -13.87 -2.36 -31.49
CA GLN A 2 -12.58 -1.92 -30.93
C GLN A 2 -11.92 -0.93 -31.90
N LEU A 3 -11.18 0.05 -31.38
CA LEU A 3 -10.50 1.07 -32.19
C LEU A 3 -9.73 0.48 -33.39
N ASN A 4 -9.06 -0.66 -33.18
CA ASN A 4 -8.31 -1.36 -34.22
C ASN A 4 -9.19 -1.92 -35.36
N GLU A 5 -10.42 -2.29 -35.07
CA GLU A 5 -11.37 -2.78 -36.07
C GLU A 5 -11.88 -1.62 -36.92
N ILE A 6 -12.18 -0.48 -36.29
CA ILE A 6 -12.60 0.76 -36.97
C ILE A 6 -11.49 1.25 -37.91
N LEU A 7 -10.23 1.21 -37.46
CA LEU A 7 -9.07 1.57 -38.30
C LEU A 7 -8.88 0.60 -39.48
N LYS A 8 -9.15 -0.69 -39.31
CA LYS A 8 -9.12 -1.66 -40.41
C LYS A 8 -10.23 -1.38 -41.42
N GLU A 9 -11.42 -1.04 -40.95
CA GLU A 9 -12.54 -0.73 -41.83
C GLU A 9 -12.30 0.58 -42.60
N LEU A 10 -11.74 1.59 -41.94
CA LEU A 10 -11.29 2.83 -42.60
C LEU A 10 -10.30 2.54 -43.74
N ASN A 11 -9.29 1.70 -43.49
CA ASN A 11 -8.34 1.29 -44.51
C ASN A 11 -9.03 0.57 -45.68
N SER A 12 -10.01 -0.29 -45.39
CA SER A 12 -10.80 -0.98 -46.41
C SER A 12 -11.60 -0.01 -47.30
N ILE A 13 -12.16 1.06 -46.71
CA ILE A 13 -12.83 2.13 -47.49
C ILE A 13 -11.84 2.83 -48.41
N ILE A 14 -10.65 3.17 -47.91
CA ILE A 14 -9.60 3.82 -48.70
C ILE A 14 -9.15 2.90 -49.84
N ASP A 15 -8.94 1.61 -49.58
CA ASP A 15 -8.48 0.65 -50.60
C ASP A 15 -9.55 0.35 -51.67
N SER A 16 -10.83 0.40 -51.31
CA SER A 16 -11.95 0.13 -52.23
C SER A 16 -12.41 1.35 -53.05
N GLY A 17 -11.86 2.53 -52.79
CA GLY A 17 -12.20 3.75 -53.52
C GLY A 17 -11.89 3.66 -55.03
N ARG A 18 -12.63 4.40 -55.85
CA ARG A 18 -12.37 4.43 -57.30
C ARG A 18 -11.48 5.62 -57.65
N LYS A 19 -10.38 5.40 -58.38
CA LYS A 19 -9.55 6.50 -58.88
C LYS A 19 -10.37 7.40 -59.82
N VAL A 20 -10.22 8.71 -59.69
CA VAL A 20 -10.93 9.68 -60.53
C VAL A 20 -10.10 9.94 -61.80
N PRO A 21 -10.61 9.62 -63.00
CA PRO A 21 -9.90 9.88 -64.25
C PRO A 21 -9.58 11.37 -64.44
N GLY A 22 -8.39 11.70 -64.94
CA GLY A 22 -7.96 13.08 -65.15
C GLY A 22 -7.50 13.83 -63.89
N PHE A 23 -7.69 13.25 -62.69
CA PHE A 23 -7.22 13.82 -61.42
C PHE A 23 -6.17 12.89 -60.80
N ASN A 24 -4.89 13.24 -60.98
CA ASN A 24 -3.80 12.40 -60.50
C ASN A 24 -3.84 12.24 -58.98
N GLY A 25 -3.84 10.98 -58.52
CA GLY A 25 -3.84 10.63 -57.09
C GLY A 25 -5.14 10.91 -56.32
N LYS A 26 -6.26 11.25 -56.99
CA LYS A 26 -7.56 11.44 -56.33
C LYS A 26 -8.43 10.18 -56.43
N MET A 27 -9.18 9.92 -55.38
CA MET A 27 -10.04 8.75 -55.24
C MET A 27 -11.44 9.20 -54.81
N MET A 28 -12.46 8.62 -55.43
CA MET A 28 -13.85 8.79 -55.08
C MET A 28 -14.18 7.85 -53.94
N ILE A 29 -14.65 8.43 -52.84
CA ILE A 29 -15.03 7.73 -51.61
C ILE A 29 -16.47 8.11 -51.29
N ASP A 30 -17.21 7.16 -50.74
CA ASP A 30 -18.55 7.40 -50.20
C ASP A 30 -18.45 8.29 -48.95
N SER A 31 -19.00 9.50 -49.03
CA SER A 31 -18.95 10.47 -47.94
C SER A 31 -19.80 10.07 -46.74
N GLU A 32 -20.94 9.38 -46.96
CA GLU A 32 -21.81 8.94 -45.87
C GLU A 32 -21.10 7.86 -45.07
N LYS A 33 -20.56 6.85 -45.76
CA LYS A 33 -19.81 5.76 -45.13
C LYS A 33 -18.56 6.24 -44.40
N LEU A 34 -17.84 7.21 -44.97
CA LEU A 34 -16.68 7.82 -44.30
C LEU A 34 -17.09 8.60 -43.04
N SER A 35 -18.22 9.29 -43.08
CA SER A 35 -18.75 10.02 -41.92
C SER A 35 -19.17 9.08 -40.79
N GLU A 36 -19.78 7.94 -41.11
CA GLU A 36 -20.15 6.91 -40.13
C GLU A 36 -18.92 6.37 -39.40
N ILE A 37 -17.90 5.94 -40.15
CA ILE A 37 -16.63 5.46 -39.55
C ILE A 37 -15.97 6.55 -38.70
N PHE A 38 -16.01 7.80 -39.14
CA PHE A 38 -15.45 8.90 -38.36
C PHE A 38 -16.15 9.09 -37.02
N ILE A 39 -17.49 9.01 -36.99
CA ILE A 39 -18.29 9.10 -35.77
C ILE A 39 -17.95 7.93 -34.84
N GLU A 40 -17.89 6.71 -35.38
CA GLU A 40 -17.52 5.52 -34.60
C GLU A 40 -16.10 5.63 -34.02
N LEU A 41 -15.15 6.14 -34.82
CA LEU A 41 -13.78 6.36 -34.40
C LEU A 41 -13.71 7.35 -33.23
N SER A 42 -14.39 8.49 -33.35
CA SER A 42 -14.45 9.50 -32.29
C SER A 42 -15.04 8.93 -31.02
N ASN A 43 -16.19 8.27 -31.11
CA ASN A 43 -16.86 7.66 -29.96
C ASN A 43 -15.99 6.60 -29.28
N SER A 44 -15.30 5.76 -30.06
CA SER A 44 -14.41 4.73 -29.49
C SER A 44 -13.17 5.35 -28.84
N ALA A 45 -12.61 6.41 -29.40
CA ALA A 45 -11.47 7.11 -28.82
C ALA A 45 -11.87 7.80 -27.50
N ASP A 46 -13.00 8.50 -27.47
CA ASP A 46 -13.53 9.15 -26.28
C ASP A 46 -13.86 8.14 -25.18
N ALA A 47 -14.48 7.01 -25.54
CA ALA A 47 -14.73 5.92 -24.59
C ALA A 47 -13.43 5.39 -23.96
N GLY A 48 -12.40 5.15 -24.77
CA GLY A 48 -11.10 4.68 -24.29
C GLY A 48 -10.38 5.70 -23.39
N LEU A 49 -10.48 7.00 -23.71
CA LEU A 49 -9.91 8.06 -22.89
C LEU A 49 -10.62 8.16 -21.53
N ASN A 50 -11.95 8.09 -21.53
CA ASN A 50 -12.75 8.09 -20.30
C ASN A 50 -12.44 6.86 -19.42
N GLU A 51 -12.31 5.68 -20.03
CA GLU A 51 -11.93 4.45 -19.33
C GLU A 51 -10.52 4.58 -18.72
N ALA A 52 -9.55 5.09 -19.49
CA ALA A 52 -8.20 5.31 -18.99
C ALA A 52 -8.18 6.30 -17.82
N GLN A 53 -8.93 7.40 -17.90
CA GLN A 53 -9.05 8.37 -16.81
C GLN A 53 -9.67 7.73 -15.56
N LEU A 54 -10.70 6.90 -15.73
CA LEU A 54 -11.32 6.17 -14.62
C LEU A 54 -10.33 5.22 -13.95
N ILE A 55 -9.55 4.47 -14.73
CA ILE A 55 -8.51 3.56 -14.22
C ILE A 55 -7.46 4.33 -13.44
N ILE A 56 -7.02 5.49 -13.93
CA ILE A 56 -6.04 6.34 -13.23
C ILE A 56 -6.61 6.78 -11.88
N THR A 57 -7.81 7.35 -11.86
CA THR A 57 -8.46 7.81 -10.62
C THR A 57 -8.66 6.67 -9.62
N GLN A 58 -9.09 5.49 -10.08
CA GLN A 58 -9.24 4.31 -9.23
C GLN A 58 -7.90 3.85 -8.65
N LYS A 59 -6.85 3.82 -9.48
CA LYS A 59 -5.50 3.46 -9.04
C LYS A 59 -4.97 4.44 -7.99
N GLU A 60 -5.15 5.73 -8.20
CA GLU A 60 -4.75 6.76 -7.24
C GLU A 60 -5.46 6.58 -5.90
N SER A 61 -6.77 6.33 -5.91
CA SER A 61 -7.55 6.06 -4.71
C SER A 61 -7.05 4.81 -3.95
N ILE A 62 -6.75 3.72 -4.66
CA ILE A 62 -6.20 2.49 -4.06
C ILE A 62 -4.84 2.76 -3.42
N LEU A 63 -3.97 3.52 -4.09
CA LEU A 63 -2.64 3.86 -3.56
C LEU A 63 -2.74 4.72 -2.30
N GLU A 64 -3.64 5.70 -2.29
CA GLU A 64 -3.88 6.55 -1.12
C GLU A 64 -4.40 5.73 0.07
N GLN A 65 -5.39 4.86 -0.17
CA GLN A 65 -5.92 3.96 0.86
C GLN A 65 -4.83 3.02 1.41
N ALA A 66 -4.02 2.43 0.54
CA ALA A 66 -2.91 1.57 0.95
C ALA A 66 -1.87 2.33 1.78
N GLN A 67 -1.56 3.58 1.41
CA GLN A 67 -0.62 4.41 2.16
C GLN A 67 -1.15 4.79 3.54
N LEU A 68 -2.43 5.15 3.64
CA LEU A 68 -3.09 5.44 4.92
C LEU A 68 -3.09 4.21 5.83
N GLU A 69 -3.42 3.04 5.29
CA GLU A 69 -3.44 1.80 6.06
C GLU A 69 -2.03 1.37 6.49
N ALA A 70 -1.03 1.53 5.63
CA ALA A 70 0.37 1.26 5.96
C ALA A 70 0.84 2.16 7.12
N ASN A 71 0.49 3.46 7.08
CA ASN A 71 0.80 4.38 8.17
C ASN A 71 0.09 3.97 9.46
N ARG A 72 -1.20 3.62 9.39
CA ARG A 72 -1.96 3.14 10.55
C ARG A 72 -1.34 1.91 11.20
N ILE A 73 -0.91 0.93 10.41
CA ILE A 73 -0.25 -0.29 10.90
C ILE A 73 1.09 0.06 11.53
N LYS A 74 1.88 0.94 10.90
CA LYS A 74 3.16 1.38 11.43
C LYS A 74 2.98 2.06 12.80
N ASP A 75 2.08 3.03 12.90
CA ASP A 75 1.81 3.77 14.14
C ASP A 75 1.33 2.82 15.25
N GLN A 76 0.45 1.87 14.90
CA GLN A 76 0.00 0.84 15.84
C GLN A 76 1.16 -0.04 16.33
N ALA A 77 2.04 -0.47 15.44
CA ALA A 77 3.19 -1.29 15.79
C ALA A 77 4.21 -0.52 16.67
N GLU A 78 4.46 0.75 16.36
CA GLU A 78 5.32 1.62 17.16
C GLU A 78 4.76 1.82 18.58
N ASN A 79 3.46 2.09 18.70
CA ASN A 79 2.80 2.24 20.00
C ASN A 79 2.85 0.94 20.82
N SER A 80 2.53 -0.21 20.21
CA SER A 80 2.61 -1.49 20.89
C SER A 80 4.04 -1.85 21.32
N ALA A 81 5.05 -1.49 20.51
CA ALA A 81 6.45 -1.71 20.88
C ALA A 81 6.85 -0.87 22.11
N LEU A 82 6.40 0.39 22.18
CA LEU A 82 6.62 1.26 23.33
C LEU A 82 5.95 0.70 24.60
N GLU A 83 4.70 0.28 24.50
CA GLU A 83 3.96 -0.34 25.62
C GLU A 83 4.65 -1.61 26.15
N ILE A 84 5.13 -2.47 25.24
CA ILE A 84 5.89 -3.68 25.60
C ILE A 84 7.18 -3.30 26.31
N GLN A 85 7.91 -2.30 25.80
CA GLN A 85 9.17 -1.86 26.38
C GLN A 85 8.96 -1.25 27.78
N GLU A 86 7.92 -0.44 27.97
CA GLU A 86 7.56 0.11 29.27
C GLU A 86 7.20 -1.00 30.26
N THR A 87 6.33 -1.92 29.86
CA THR A 87 5.93 -3.07 30.67
C THR A 87 7.14 -3.93 31.06
N ALA A 88 8.03 -4.23 30.11
CA ALA A 88 9.23 -5.02 30.37
C ALA A 88 10.18 -4.31 31.34
N ASN A 89 10.30 -2.99 31.25
CA ASN A 89 11.11 -2.20 32.19
C ASN A 89 10.51 -2.21 33.59
N LEU A 90 9.20 -2.05 33.73
CA LEU A 90 8.50 -2.14 35.01
C LEU A 90 8.74 -3.50 35.66
N THR A 91 8.46 -4.59 34.94
CA THR A 91 8.67 -5.96 35.44
C THR A 91 10.13 -6.24 35.79
N ARG A 92 11.08 -5.72 35.00
CA ARG A 92 12.51 -5.84 35.31
C ARG A 92 12.85 -5.13 36.62
N ASN A 93 12.36 -3.91 36.81
CA ASN A 93 12.63 -3.12 38.01
C ASN A 93 12.02 -3.77 39.25
N GLU A 94 10.80 -4.30 39.14
CA GLU A 94 10.14 -5.07 40.21
C GLU A 94 10.99 -6.28 40.61
N ARG A 95 11.42 -7.11 39.64
CA ARG A 95 12.27 -8.28 39.92
C ARG A 95 13.61 -7.92 40.56
N LEU A 96 14.24 -6.81 40.14
CA LEU A 96 15.48 -6.34 40.75
C LEU A 96 15.24 -5.88 42.19
N SER A 97 14.14 -5.19 42.46
CA SER A 97 13.73 -4.81 43.81
C SER A 97 13.52 -6.03 44.69
N ASP A 98 12.76 -7.03 44.22
CA ASP A 98 12.50 -8.27 44.95
C ASP A 98 13.81 -9.01 45.26
N SER A 99 14.72 -9.10 44.29
CA SER A 99 16.03 -9.72 44.48
C SER A 99 16.88 -9.01 45.52
N ASN A 100 16.84 -7.67 45.57
CA ASN A 100 17.57 -6.90 46.57
C ASN A 100 16.99 -7.11 47.98
N ILE A 101 15.66 -7.14 48.11
CA ILE A 101 14.98 -7.41 49.38
C ILE A 101 15.35 -8.79 49.92
N ILE A 102 15.36 -9.83 49.07
CA ILE A 102 15.77 -11.19 49.48
C ILE A 102 17.22 -11.19 49.96
N LYS A 103 18.13 -10.55 49.21
CA LYS A 103 19.54 -10.47 49.58
C LYS A 103 19.76 -9.76 50.91
N GLU A 104 19.10 -8.62 51.14
CA GLU A 104 19.17 -7.89 52.42
C GLU A 104 18.63 -8.71 53.60
N ALA A 105 17.56 -9.49 53.37
CA ALA A 105 17.00 -10.38 54.37
C ALA A 105 17.97 -11.53 54.73
N GLU A 106 18.63 -12.13 53.74
CA GLU A 106 19.66 -13.15 53.93
C GLU A 106 20.85 -12.60 54.74
N GLU A 107 21.40 -11.45 54.34
CA GLU A 107 22.50 -10.80 55.06
C GLU A 107 22.13 -10.45 56.52
N THR A 108 20.88 -10.05 56.75
CA THR A 108 20.39 -9.76 58.10
C THR A 108 20.23 -11.03 58.93
N ALA A 109 19.71 -12.10 58.34
CA ALA A 109 19.57 -13.39 59.00
C ALA A 109 20.93 -13.96 59.41
N GLU A 110 21.93 -13.91 58.52
CA GLU A 110 23.30 -14.33 58.83
C GLU A 110 23.89 -13.54 60.02
N LYS A 111 23.72 -12.21 60.03
CA LYS A 111 24.18 -11.36 61.15
C LYS A 111 23.52 -11.73 62.47
N ILE A 112 22.21 -12.02 62.45
CA ILE A 112 21.48 -12.43 63.67
C ILE A 112 22.02 -13.77 64.18
N VAL A 113 22.20 -14.76 63.29
CA VAL A 113 22.74 -16.08 63.66
C VAL A 113 24.14 -15.95 64.25
N GLN A 114 25.01 -15.16 63.61
CA GLN A 114 26.37 -14.95 64.09
C GLN A 114 26.39 -14.28 65.47
N LYS A 115 25.58 -13.22 65.65
CA LYS A 115 25.46 -12.52 66.93
C LYS A 115 24.93 -13.44 68.04
N SER A 116 23.90 -14.24 67.76
CA SER A 116 23.38 -15.22 68.71
C SER A 116 24.42 -16.27 69.10
N HIS A 117 25.30 -16.67 68.17
CA HIS A 117 26.39 -17.59 68.46
C HIS A 117 27.46 -16.95 69.35
N GLU A 118 27.86 -15.70 69.07
CA GLU A 118 28.79 -14.93 69.90
C GLU A 118 28.24 -14.72 71.33
N ASP A 119 26.96 -14.35 71.46
CA ASP A 119 26.31 -14.15 72.76
C ASP A 119 26.28 -15.47 73.56
N ALA A 120 26.03 -16.60 72.91
CA ALA A 120 26.02 -17.92 73.55
C ALA A 120 27.42 -18.39 74.02
N GLN A 121 28.50 -17.93 73.38
CA GLN A 121 29.87 -18.24 73.79
C GLN A 121 30.36 -17.38 74.96
N ASN A 122 29.72 -16.24 75.20
CA ASN A 122 30.06 -15.29 76.27
C ASN A 122 29.31 -15.56 77.60
N ILE A 123 28.55 -16.66 77.69
CA ILE A 123 27.84 -17.14 78.89
C ILE A 123 28.54 -18.38 79.42
#